data_AF-A0A960VZN8-F1
#
_entry.id   AF-A0A960VZN8-F1
#
_cell.length_a   1.000
_cell.length_b   1.000
_cell.length_c   1.000
_cell.angle_alpha   90.00
_cell.angle_beta   90.00
_cell.angle_gamma   90.00
#
_symmetry.space_group_name_H-M   'P 1'
#
loop_
_entity.id
_entity.type
_entity.pdbx_description
1 polymer ?
#
loop_
_entity_poly.entity_id
_entity_poly.type
_entity_poly.pdbx_seq_one_letter_code
_entity_poly.pdbx_strand_id
1 'polypeptide(L)'
;PKLGELQIVYSWKMSKGKKKSESYKILLCNGKEVSARKIIELYALRWQIEIYFRELKSELGLCDYAGKSFIAQERFIDVCLLTYLFLEWNRKEHLKIVYSQKEKAKIKKSRSKGLIILFKKECIEETKYKLSEIFLQYNIQRVA
;
A
#
# COMPACT_ATOMS: atom_id res chain seq x y z
N PRO A 1 -19.71 26.09 -19.82
CA PRO A 1 -19.94 24.64 -19.99
C PRO A 1 -21.06 24.12 -19.06
N LYS A 2 -22.14 23.53 -19.61
CA LYS A 2 -23.16 22.85 -18.79
C LYS A 2 -22.58 21.52 -18.30
N LEU A 3 -22.63 21.25 -16.99
CA LEU A 3 -21.98 20.10 -16.35
C LEU A 3 -22.74 18.76 -16.53
N GLY A 4 -23.73 18.72 -17.43
CA GLY A 4 -24.64 17.59 -17.57
C GLY A 4 -25.58 17.46 -16.36
N GLU A 5 -26.32 16.36 -16.32
CA GLU A 5 -27.19 16.03 -15.18
C GLU A 5 -26.38 15.34 -14.07
N LEU A 6 -26.54 15.81 -12.84
CA LEU A 6 -25.77 15.40 -11.67
C LEU A 6 -26.69 15.12 -10.49
N GLN A 7 -26.28 14.19 -9.63
CA GLN A 7 -26.89 13.92 -8.34
C GLN A 7 -26.05 14.55 -7.22
N ILE A 8 -26.72 15.18 -6.25
CA ILE A 8 -26.11 15.73 -5.05
C ILE A 8 -26.50 14.85 -3.85
N VAL A 9 -25.51 14.40 -3.09
CA VAL A 9 -25.71 13.63 -1.85
C VAL A 9 -25.25 14.46 -0.67
N TYR A 10 -26.17 14.71 0.26
CA TYR A 10 -25.89 15.33 1.55
C TYR A 10 -25.69 14.25 2.60
N SER A 11 -24.60 14.34 3.35
CA SER A 11 -24.31 13.44 4.47
C SER A 11 -23.93 14.27 5.69
N TRP A 12 -24.57 14.02 6.82
CA TRP A 12 -24.26 14.68 8.08
C TRP A 12 -24.04 13.65 9.17
N LYS A 13 -23.04 13.91 10.03
CA LYS A 13 -22.82 13.11 11.23
C LYS A 13 -23.43 13.84 12.42
N MET A 14 -24.49 13.27 13.00
CA MET A 14 -25.04 13.80 14.25
C MET A 14 -24.03 13.60 15.38
N SER A 15 -23.55 14.68 16.00
CA SER A 15 -22.61 14.57 17.12
C SER A 15 -23.35 14.01 18.34
N LYS A 16 -22.95 12.83 18.83
CA LYS A 16 -23.36 12.35 20.15
C LYS A 16 -22.28 12.76 21.16
N GLY A 17 -22.36 13.97 21.71
CA GLY A 17 -21.41 14.45 22.74
C GLY A 17 -21.39 15.97 22.99
N LYS A 18 -20.68 16.40 24.06
CA LYS A 18 -20.58 17.80 24.50
C LYS A 18 -19.81 18.72 23.54
N LYS A 19 -18.98 18.17 22.64
CA LYS A 19 -18.32 18.94 21.57
C LYS A 19 -19.10 18.77 20.27
N LYS A 20 -19.93 19.77 19.94
CA LYS A 20 -20.64 19.88 18.66
C LYS A 20 -19.64 20.24 17.55
N SER A 21 -19.05 19.25 16.89
CA SER A 21 -18.52 19.45 15.53
C SER A 21 -19.50 18.81 14.57
N GLU A 22 -20.42 19.59 14.03
CA GLU A 22 -21.22 19.17 12.89
C GLU A 22 -20.29 19.08 11.69
N SER A 23 -20.05 17.86 11.21
CA SER A 23 -19.39 17.65 9.92
C SER A 23 -20.45 17.19 8.94
N TYR A 24 -20.76 18.04 7.98
CA TYR A 24 -21.56 17.69 6.82
C TYR A 24 -20.63 17.59 5.60
N LYS A 25 -20.99 16.70 4.68
CA LYS A 25 -20.32 16.51 3.39
C LYS A 25 -21.37 16.62 2.30
N ILE A 26 -21.03 17.35 1.26
CA ILE A 26 -21.82 17.47 0.03
C ILE A 26 -21.01 16.77 -1.05
N LEU A 27 -21.56 15.72 -1.63
CA LEU A 27 -20.92 14.92 -2.67
C LEU A 27 -21.68 15.11 -3.97
N LEU A 28 -20.95 15.43 -5.04
CA LEU A 28 -21.48 15.57 -6.39
C LEU A 28 -21.12 14.30 -7.18
N CYS A 29 -22.11 13.67 -7.84
CA CYS A 29 -21.91 12.43 -8.56
C CYS A 29 -22.68 12.45 -9.90
N ASN A 30 -22.06 11.95 -10.97
CA ASN A 30 -22.70 11.78 -12.28
C ASN A 30 -23.38 10.40 -12.46
N GLY A 31 -23.21 9.48 -11.50
CA GLY A 31 -23.81 8.14 -11.52
C GLY A 31 -25.25 8.15 -11.00
N LYS A 32 -26.20 8.36 -11.90
CA LYS A 32 -27.64 8.49 -11.57
C LYS A 32 -28.25 7.26 -10.90
N GLU A 33 -27.78 6.07 -11.28
CA GLU A 33 -28.29 4.80 -10.75
C GLU A 33 -27.58 4.38 -9.45
N VAL A 34 -26.59 5.17 -9.01
CA VAL A 34 -25.81 4.84 -7.83
C VAL A 34 -26.54 5.38 -6.59
N SER A 35 -26.90 4.46 -5.69
CA SER A 35 -27.52 4.83 -4.42
C SER A 35 -26.64 5.76 -3.60
N ALA A 36 -27.26 6.66 -2.83
CA ALA A 36 -26.55 7.57 -1.93
C ALA A 36 -25.59 6.84 -0.98
N ARG A 37 -25.99 5.67 -0.47
CA ARG A 37 -25.13 4.81 0.36
C ARG A 37 -23.87 4.38 -0.38
N LYS A 38 -24.01 3.91 -1.62
CA LYS A 38 -22.86 3.47 -2.42
C LYS A 38 -21.93 4.63 -2.75
N ILE A 39 -22.45 5.83 -3.02
CA ILE A 39 -21.66 7.04 -3.22
C ILE A 39 -20.82 7.35 -1.98
N ILE A 40 -21.40 7.28 -0.78
CA ILE A 40 -20.68 7.50 0.48
C ILE A 40 -19.61 6.44 0.70
N GLU A 41 -19.91 5.16 0.43
CA GLU A 41 -18.94 4.06 0.53
C GLU A 41 -17.75 4.24 -0.43
N LEU A 42 -18.01 4.64 -1.68
CA LEU A 42 -16.96 4.96 -2.66
C LEU A 42 -16.14 6.17 -2.22
N TYR A 43 -16.80 7.22 -1.72
CA TYR A 43 -16.11 8.41 -1.21
C TYR A 43 -15.25 8.11 0.03
N ALA A 44 -15.65 7.13 0.85
CA ALA A 44 -14.83 6.68 1.99
C ALA A 44 -13.49 6.08 1.54
N LEU A 45 -13.43 5.49 0.34
CA LEU A 45 -12.19 4.97 -0.24
C LEU A 45 -11.22 6.10 -0.65
N ARG A 46 -11.67 7.35 -0.81
CA ARG A 46 -10.83 8.49 -1.17
C ARG A 46 -9.61 8.63 -0.25
N TRP A 47 -9.77 8.39 1.05
CA TRP A 47 -8.66 8.48 2.02
C TRP A 47 -7.50 7.52 1.71
N GLN A 48 -7.76 6.42 0.99
CA GLN A 48 -6.71 5.47 0.60
C GLN A 48 -5.62 6.13 -0.25
N ILE A 49 -5.95 7.13 -1.06
CA ILE A 49 -4.94 7.85 -1.86
C ILE A 49 -4.01 8.69 -0.99
N GLU A 50 -4.52 9.29 0.08
CA GLU A 50 -3.73 10.08 1.02
C GLU A 50 -2.77 9.20 1.81
N ILE A 51 -3.26 8.03 2.25
CA ILE A 51 -2.42 7.00 2.87
C ILE A 51 -1.35 6.51 1.89
N TYR A 52 -1.73 6.24 0.63
CA TYR A 52 -0.81 5.79 -0.41
C TYR A 52 0.34 6.79 -0.62
N PHE A 53 0.03 8.08 -0.82
CA PHE A 53 1.07 9.10 -0.98
C PHE A 53 1.90 9.31 0.28
N ARG A 54 1.31 9.17 1.48
CA ARG A 54 2.08 9.19 2.73
C ARG A 54 3.11 8.06 2.75
N GLU A 55 2.70 6.84 2.41
CA GLU A 55 3.57 5.66 2.40
C GLU A 55 4.65 5.74 1.33
N LEU A 56 4.34 6.22 0.12
CA LEU A 56 5.35 6.45 -0.91
C LEU A 56 6.44 7.42 -0.43
N LYS A 57 6.04 8.50 0.25
CA LYS A 57 6.98 9.50 0.77
C LYS A 57 7.78 8.98 1.96
N SER A 58 7.13 8.36 2.94
CA SER A 58 7.78 7.99 4.20
C SER A 58 8.54 6.67 4.16
N GLU A 59 8.11 5.70 3.35
CA GLU A 59 8.69 4.35 3.32
C GLU A 59 9.48 4.04 2.05
N LEU A 60 9.10 4.63 0.91
CA LEU A 60 9.73 4.38 -0.40
C LEU A 60 10.55 5.57 -0.91
N GLY A 61 10.63 6.64 -0.13
CA GLY A 61 11.50 7.78 -0.40
C GLY A 61 11.13 8.60 -1.63
N LEU A 62 9.84 8.67 -2.02
CA LEU A 62 9.39 9.41 -3.21
C LEU A 62 9.91 10.86 -3.29
N CYS A 63 10.19 11.50 -2.15
CA CYS A 63 10.69 12.87 -2.06
C CYS A 63 12.19 12.96 -1.72
N ASP A 64 12.92 11.84 -1.70
CA ASP A 64 14.31 11.79 -1.21
C ASP A 64 15.35 12.04 -2.32
N TYR A 65 14.92 12.10 -3.58
CA TYR A 65 15.81 12.42 -4.69
C TYR A 65 16.23 13.90 -4.64
N ALA A 66 17.53 14.15 -4.42
CA ALA A 66 18.10 15.49 -4.33
C ALA A 66 18.85 15.95 -5.61
N GLY A 67 18.79 15.16 -6.68
CA GLY A 67 19.45 15.50 -7.94
C GLY A 67 18.71 16.59 -8.72
N LYS A 68 19.40 17.24 -9.66
CA LYS A 68 18.86 18.36 -10.45
C LYS A 68 18.28 17.95 -11.80
N SER A 69 18.51 16.72 -12.23
CA SER A 69 18.03 16.25 -13.54
C SER A 69 16.56 15.86 -13.47
N PHE A 70 15.74 16.52 -14.29
CA PHE A 70 14.32 16.24 -14.38
C PHE A 70 14.05 14.79 -14.84
N ILE A 71 14.79 14.32 -15.84
CA ILE A 71 14.67 12.93 -16.34
C ILE A 71 14.99 11.93 -15.22
N ALA A 72 16.00 12.22 -14.40
CA ALA A 72 16.35 11.35 -13.29
C ALA A 72 15.29 11.39 -12.17
N GLN A 73 14.64 12.53 -11.94
CA GLN A 73 13.50 12.63 -11.03
C GLN A 73 12.31 11.78 -11.52
N GLU A 74 11.98 11.82 -12.80
CA GLU A 74 10.90 10.98 -13.38
C GLU A 74 11.21 9.49 -13.20
N ARG A 75 12.43 9.07 -13.58
CA ARG A 75 12.86 7.67 -13.41
C ARG A 75 12.87 7.23 -11.95
N PHE A 76 13.23 8.13 -11.04
CA PHE A 76 13.20 7.84 -9.61
C PHE A 76 11.76 7.60 -9.11
N ILE A 77 10.80 8.42 -9.56
CA ILE A 77 9.38 8.20 -9.29
C ILE A 77 8.95 6.83 -9.82
N ASP A 78 9.34 6.47 -11.05
CA ASP A 78 9.02 5.16 -11.63
C ASP A 78 9.55 4.01 -10.78
N VAL A 79 10.79 4.11 -10.27
CA VAL A 79 11.38 3.11 -9.38
C VAL A 79 10.61 3.01 -8.05
N CYS A 80 10.20 4.13 -7.45
CA CYS A 80 9.36 4.12 -6.24
C CYS A 80 8.01 3.42 -6.50
N LEU A 81 7.38 3.69 -7.65
CA LEU A 81 6.11 3.06 -8.04
C LEU A 81 6.27 1.56 -8.33
N LEU A 82 7.32 1.18 -9.07
CA LEU A 82 7.66 -0.22 -9.33
C LEU A 82 7.94 -0.97 -8.03
N THR A 83 8.65 -0.36 -7.08
CA THR A 83 8.90 -0.94 -5.76
C THR A 83 7.61 -1.19 -5.00
N TYR A 84 6.66 -0.25 -5.03
CA TYR A 84 5.34 -0.44 -4.45
C TYR A 84 4.59 -1.64 -5.08
N LEU A 85 4.56 -1.70 -6.41
CA LEU A 85 3.91 -2.80 -7.14
C LEU A 85 4.56 -4.15 -6.84
N PHE A 86 5.89 -4.19 -6.73
CA PHE A 86 6.64 -5.37 -6.35
C PHE A 86 6.25 -5.87 -4.95
N LEU A 87 6.15 -4.98 -3.96
CA LEU A 87 5.73 -5.34 -2.60
C LEU A 87 4.29 -5.90 -2.57
N GLU A 88 3.38 -5.34 -3.37
CA GLU A 88 2.01 -5.83 -3.49
C GLU A 88 1.93 -7.19 -4.20
N TRP A 89 2.75 -7.38 -5.23
CA TRP A 89 2.90 -8.68 -5.89
C TRP A 89 3.44 -9.74 -4.92
N ASN A 90 4.54 -9.43 -4.22
CA ASN A 90 5.12 -10.31 -3.20
C ASN A 90 4.08 -10.66 -2.12
N ARG A 91 3.32 -9.68 -1.60
CA ARG A 91 2.20 -9.92 -0.67
C ARG A 91 1.20 -10.93 -1.23
N LYS A 92 0.82 -10.83 -2.51
CA LYS A 92 -0.11 -11.76 -3.16
C LYS A 92 0.47 -13.17 -3.22
N GLU A 93 1.74 -13.32 -3.55
CA GLU A 93 2.42 -14.63 -3.57
C GLU A 93 2.46 -15.26 -2.16
N HIS A 94 2.78 -14.47 -1.13
CA HIS A 94 2.73 -14.94 0.26
C HIS A 94 1.37 -15.44 0.71
N LEU A 95 0.31 -14.76 0.30
CA LEU A 95 -1.05 -15.17 0.66
C LEU A 95 -1.45 -16.52 0.07
N LYS A 96 -0.76 -16.99 -0.99
CA LYS A 96 -0.94 -18.34 -1.54
C LYS A 96 -0.21 -19.40 -0.70
N ILE A 97 0.99 -19.08 -0.21
CA ILE A 97 1.90 -20.03 0.45
C ILE A 97 1.59 -20.21 1.94
N VAL A 98 1.23 -19.12 2.63
CA VAL A 98 0.99 -19.16 4.08
C VAL A 98 -0.19 -20.09 4.40
N TYR A 99 -0.06 -20.92 5.44
CA TYR A 99 -1.10 -21.88 5.83
C TYR A 99 -2.00 -21.34 6.96
N SER A 100 -1.44 -20.61 7.93
CA SER A 100 -2.20 -20.12 9.08
C SER A 100 -3.10 -18.93 8.75
N GLN A 101 -4.37 -19.00 9.17
CA GLN A 101 -5.34 -17.90 8.97
C GLN A 101 -4.90 -16.61 9.68
N LYS A 102 -4.23 -16.74 10.84
CA LYS A 102 -3.73 -15.59 11.61
C LYS A 102 -2.64 -14.84 10.83
N GLU A 103 -1.74 -15.58 10.19
CA GLU A 103 -0.65 -15.01 9.40
C GLU A 103 -1.18 -14.38 8.10
N LYS A 104 -2.12 -15.05 7.41
CA LYS A 104 -2.83 -14.46 6.27
C LYS A 104 -3.51 -13.14 6.64
N ALA A 105 -4.20 -13.10 7.77
CA ALA A 105 -4.87 -11.89 8.23
C ALA A 105 -3.88 -10.76 8.54
N LYS A 106 -2.71 -11.08 9.13
CA LYS A 106 -1.64 -10.13 9.38
C LYS A 106 -1.09 -9.55 8.07
N ILE A 107 -0.73 -10.41 7.12
CA ILE A 107 -0.17 -10.01 5.82
C ILE A 107 -1.19 -9.20 5.00
N LYS A 108 -2.47 -9.57 5.02
CA LYS A 108 -3.54 -8.79 4.38
C LYS A 108 -3.67 -7.37 4.92
N LYS A 109 -3.44 -7.18 6.22
CA LYS A 109 -3.54 -5.88 6.90
C LYS A 109 -2.24 -5.07 6.83
N SER A 110 -1.10 -5.72 6.53
CA SER A 110 0.18 -5.05 6.38
C SER A 110 0.15 -4.04 5.24
N ARG A 111 0.74 -2.87 5.51
CA ARG A 111 1.01 -1.82 4.52
C ARG A 111 2.49 -1.82 4.13
N SER A 112 2.92 -0.90 3.27
CA SER A 112 4.29 -0.85 2.70
C SER A 112 5.40 -1.13 3.71
N LYS A 113 5.42 -0.46 4.86
CA LYS A 113 6.41 -0.72 5.94
C LYS A 113 6.43 -2.17 6.41
N GLY A 114 5.26 -2.75 6.65
CA GLY A 114 5.12 -4.14 7.07
C GLY A 114 5.56 -5.13 5.98
N LEU A 115 5.28 -4.80 4.72
CA LEU A 115 5.72 -5.60 3.56
C LEU A 115 7.23 -5.53 3.36
N ILE A 116 7.85 -4.37 3.54
CA ILE A 116 9.32 -4.21 3.51
C ILE A 116 9.96 -5.07 4.60
N ILE A 117 9.42 -5.05 5.82
CA ILE A 117 9.94 -5.87 6.93
C ILE A 117 9.79 -7.37 6.62
N LEU A 118 8.65 -7.77 6.05
CA LEU A 118 8.40 -9.15 5.65
C LEU A 118 9.42 -9.61 4.60
N PHE A 119 9.56 -8.84 3.51
CA PHE A 119 10.50 -9.12 2.44
C PHE A 119 11.96 -9.17 2.93
N LYS A 120 12.36 -8.23 3.80
CA LYS A 120 13.71 -8.24 4.41
C LYS A 120 13.98 -9.54 5.19
N LYS A 121 12.98 -10.07 5.90
CA LYS A 121 13.13 -11.33 6.62
C LYS A 121 13.33 -12.51 5.67
N GLU A 122 12.57 -12.56 4.58
CA GLU A 122 12.76 -13.58 3.53
C GLU A 122 14.17 -13.56 2.95
N CYS A 123 14.67 -12.38 2.57
CA CYS A 123 16.01 -12.27 2.02
C CYS A 123 17.08 -12.73 3.03
N ILE A 124 16.90 -12.43 4.31
CA ILE A 124 17.82 -12.87 5.37
C ILE A 124 17.81 -14.39 5.49
N GLU A 125 16.63 -15.02 5.52
CA GLU A 125 16.53 -16.48 5.58
C GLU A 125 17.13 -17.14 4.34
N GLU A 126 16.81 -16.66 3.13
CA GLU A 126 17.40 -17.18 1.89
C GLU A 126 18.93 -17.05 1.86
N THR A 127 19.46 -15.93 2.37
CA THR A 127 20.91 -15.72 2.47
C THR A 127 21.55 -16.70 3.46
N LYS A 128 20.92 -16.98 4.61
CA LYS A 128 21.41 -17.99 5.56
C LYS A 128 21.48 -19.37 4.91
N TYR A 129 20.46 -19.76 4.16
CA TYR A 129 20.43 -21.04 3.45
C TYR A 129 21.58 -21.13 2.44
N LYS A 130 21.76 -20.11 1.58
CA LYS A 130 22.86 -20.08 0.60
C LYS A 130 24.24 -20.14 1.25
N LEU A 131 24.44 -19.41 2.34
CA LEU A 131 25.70 -19.46 3.09
C LEU A 131 25.94 -20.86 3.66
N SER A 132 24.92 -21.51 4.22
CA SER A 132 25.04 -22.87 4.75
C SER A 132 25.39 -23.90 3.68
N GLU A 133 24.82 -23.80 2.47
CA GLU A 133 25.19 -24.65 1.34
C GLU A 133 26.66 -24.47 0.93
N ILE A 134 27.12 -23.21 0.84
CA ILE A 134 28.51 -22.90 0.50
C ILE A 134 29.46 -23.48 1.56
N PHE A 135 29.15 -23.31 2.86
CA PHE A 135 29.96 -23.88 3.94
C PHE A 135 30.01 -25.42 3.90
N LEU A 136 28.89 -26.07 3.58
CA LEU A 136 28.83 -27.53 3.42
C LEU A 136 29.66 -27.99 2.22
N GLN A 137 29.56 -27.34 1.07
CA GLN A 137 30.38 -27.63 -0.11
C GLN A 137 31.88 -27.46 0.18
N TYR A 138 32.26 -26.38 0.86
CA TYR A 138 33.66 -26.11 1.21
C TYR A 138 34.22 -27.12 2.23
N ASN A 139 33.41 -27.56 3.20
CA ASN A 139 33.84 -28.55 4.18
C ASN A 139 33.94 -29.96 3.59
N ILE A 140 33.04 -30.34 2.68
CA ILE A 140 33.13 -31.63 1.97
C ILE A 140 34.42 -31.70 1.12
N GLN A 141 34.81 -30.60 0.47
CA GLN A 141 36.06 -30.50 -0.31
C GLN A 141 37.34 -30.51 0.54
N ARG A 142 37.25 -30.29 1.87
CA ARG A 142 38.41 -30.35 2.78
C ARG A 142 38.61 -31.72 3.45
N VAL A 143 37.60 -32.58 3.42
CA VAL A 143 37.62 -33.91 4.08
C VAL A 143 37.84 -35.04 3.06
N ALA A 144 37.74 -34.74 1.76
CA ALA A 144 38.17 -35.60 0.66
C ALA A 144 39.60 -35.27 0.22
#